data_AF-A0A150L9X8-F1
#
_entry.id   AF-A0A150L9X8-F1
#
_cell.length_a   1.000
_cell.length_b   1.000
_cell.length_c   1.000
_cell.angle_alpha   90.00
_cell.angle_beta   90.00
_cell.angle_gamma   90.00
#
_symmetry.space_group_name_H-M   'P 1'
#
loop_
_entity.id
_entity.type
_entity.pdbx_description
1 polymer ?
#
loop_
_entity_poly.entity_id
_entity_poly.type
_entity_poly.pdbx_seq_one_letter_code
_entity_poly.pdbx_strand_id
1 'polypeptide(L)' 'MPYDEFRLKEKIEKLRQKMIEEGLNKGLKNMDTVAYSQKLDQLIYEYQLKM' A
#
# COMPACT_ATOMS: atom_id res chain seq x y z
N MET A 1 -4.39 -11.70 -18.12
CA MET A 1 -4.85 -12.76 -17.19
C MET A 1 -5.31 -12.09 -15.89
N PRO A 2 -6.49 -12.43 -15.34
CA PRO A 2 -7.06 -11.77 -14.14
C PRO A 2 -6.27 -12.00 -12.83
N TYR A 3 -5.26 -12.89 -12.83
CA TYR A 3 -4.46 -13.22 -11.65
C TYR A 3 -3.53 -12.09 -11.18
N ASP A 4 -3.05 -11.24 -12.10
CA ASP A 4 -2.12 -10.17 -11.74
C ASP A 4 -2.81 -9.02 -11.01
N GLU A 5 -4.06 -8.75 -11.37
CA GLU A 5 -4.90 -7.74 -10.74
C GLU A 5 -5.24 -8.14 -9.29
N PHE A 6 -5.65 -9.39 -9.08
CA PHE A 6 -5.94 -9.92 -7.75
C PHE A 6 -4.71 -9.85 -6.83
N ARG A 7 -3.55 -10.26 -7.32
CA ARG A 7 -2.28 -10.19 -6.57
C ARG A 7 -1.89 -8.76 -6.22
N LEU A 8 -2.12 -7.82 -7.12
CA LEU A 8 -1.81 -6.41 -6.89
C LEU A 8 -2.73 -5.81 -5.82
N LYS A 9 -4.03 -6.11 -5.89
CA LYS A 9 -5.00 -5.73 -4.87
C LYS A 9 -4.66 -6.31 -3.50
N GLU A 10 -4.26 -7.57 -3.44
CA GLU A 10 -3.81 -8.21 -2.18
C GLU A 10 -2.59 -7.50 -1.57
N LYS A 11 -1.62 -7.09 -2.40
CA LYS A 11 -0.45 -6.33 -1.96
C LYS A 11 -0.84 -4.94 -1.43
N ILE A 12 -1.75 -4.25 -2.10
CA ILE A 12 -2.27 -2.95 -1.67
C ILE A 12 -2.91 -3.08 -0.28
N GLU A 13 -3.81 -4.05 -0.08
CA GLU A 13 -4.49 -4.20 1.21
C GLU A 13 -3.53 -4.59 2.35
N LYS A 14 -2.58 -5.50 2.11
CA LYS A 14 -1.57 -5.87 3.11
C LYS A 14 -0.69 -4.69 3.50
N LEU A 15 -0.29 -3.86 2.52
CA LEU A 15 0.54 -2.70 2.77
C LEU A 15 -0.23 -1.60 3.50
N ARG A 16 -1.51 -1.41 3.15
CA ARG A 16 -2.41 -0.48 3.84
C ARG A 16 -2.55 -0.85 5.31
N GLN A 17 -2.76 -2.13 5.64
CA GLN A 17 -2.86 -2.58 7.03
C GLN A 17 -1.59 -2.26 7.82
N LYS A 18 -0.41 -2.52 7.25
CA LYS A 18 0.88 -2.18 7.87
C LYS A 18 1.04 -0.68 8.09
N MET A 19 0.68 0.14 7.10
CA MET A 19 0.73 1.59 7.23
C MET A 19 -0.16 2.10 8.37
N ILE A 20 -1.37 1.54 8.50
CA ILE A 20 -2.31 1.91 9.57
C ILE A 20 -1.76 1.50 10.93
N GLU A 21 -1.28 0.26 11.07
CA GLU A 21 -0.69 -0.23 12.31
C GLU A 21 0.50 0.64 12.75
N GLU A 22 1.40 0.97 11.82
CA GLU A 22 2.57 1.80 12.08
C GLU A 22 2.21 3.27 12.34
N GLY A 23 1.21 3.79 11.64
CA GLY A 23 0.65 5.12 11.89
C GLY A 23 0.01 5.25 13.27
N LEU A 24 -0.64 4.19 13.75
CA LEU A 24 -1.21 4.13 15.11
C LEU A 24 -0.12 3.97 16.19
N ASN A 25 0.89 3.15 15.93
CA ASN A 25 1.93 2.81 16.92
C ASN A 25 3.05 3.86 17.02
N LYS A 26 3.52 4.38 15.88
CA LYS A 26 4.69 5.28 15.79
C LYS A 26 4.35 6.69 15.29
N GLY A 27 3.10 6.90 14.85
CA GLY A 27 2.62 8.17 14.32
C GLY A 27 2.78 8.32 12.81
N LEU A 28 1.99 9.24 12.23
CA LEU A 28 1.93 9.48 10.79
C LEU A 28 3.21 10.09 10.19
N LYS A 29 4.01 10.77 11.02
CA LYS A 29 5.28 11.37 10.60
C LYS A 29 6.47 10.42 10.76
N ASN A 30 6.25 9.21 11.27
CA ASN A 30 7.32 8.22 11.34
C ASN A 30 7.80 7.86 9.93
N MET A 31 9.12 7.69 9.77
CA MET A 31 9.72 7.38 8.46
C MET A 31 9.14 6.09 7.84
N ASP A 32 8.83 5.09 8.67
CA ASP A 32 8.23 3.83 8.21
C ASP A 32 6.82 4.08 7.67
N THR A 33 5.99 4.83 8.40
CA THR A 33 4.62 5.19 7.96
C THR A 33 4.62 5.98 6.66
N VAL A 34 5.56 6.92 6.51
CA VAL A 34 5.72 7.70 5.26
C VAL A 34 6.18 6.80 4.11
N ALA A 35 7.14 5.91 4.35
CA ALA A 35 7.61 4.96 3.33
C ALA A 35 6.49 4.00 2.89
N TYR A 36 5.66 3.54 3.83
CA TYR A 36 4.49 2.73 3.51
C TYR A 36 3.47 3.50 2.67
N SER A 37 3.22 4.78 2.98
CA SER A 37 2.33 5.64 2.16
C SER A 37 2.83 5.77 0.73
N GLN A 38 4.10 6.11 0.53
CA GLN A 38 4.68 6.29 -0.81
C GLN A 38 4.61 5.01 -1.64
N LYS A 39 4.87 3.86 -1.00
CA LYS A 39 4.82 2.56 -1.67
C LYS A 39 3.36 2.13 -1.94
N LEU A 40 2.42 2.51 -1.09
CA LEU A 40 0.99 2.29 -1.32
C LEU A 40 0.51 3.09 -2.53
N ASP A 41 0.92 4.36 -2.65
CA ASP A 41 0.61 5.22 -3.78
C ASP A 41 1.13 4.62 -5.10
N GLN A 42 2.37 4.10 -5.10
CA GLN A 42 2.93 3.42 -6.27
C GLN A 42 2.10 2.20 -6.69
N LEU A 43 1.71 1.35 -5.74
CA LEU A 43 0.92 0.14 -6.05
C LEU A 43 -0.49 0.49 -6.55
N ILE A 44 -1.10 1.53 -5.99
CA ILE A 44 -2.41 2.04 -6.45
C ILE A 44 -2.29 2.56 -7.88
N TYR A 45 -1.25 3.34 -8.19
CA TYR A 45 -1.00 3.83 -9.53
C TYR A 45 -0.80 2.69 -10.54
N GLU A 46 0.01 1.69 -10.20
CA GLU A 46 0.19 0.49 -11.03
C GLU A 46 -1.12 -0.27 -11.26
N TYR A 47 -2.01 -0.29 -10.26
CA TYR A 47 -3.31 -0.94 -10.36
C TYR A 47 -4.25 -0.16 -11.29
N GLN A 48 -4.27 1.16 -11.16
CA GLN A 48 -5.06 2.05 -12.01
C GLN A 48 -4.63 2.01 -13.48
N LEU A 49 -3.32 1.88 -13.76
CA LEU A 49 -2.83 1.72 -15.14
C LEU A 49 -3.24 0.39 -15.80
N LYS A 50 -3.65 -0.60 -15.01
CA LYS A 50 -4.10 -1.92 -15.51
C LYS A 50 -5.61 -2.02 -15.67
N MET A 51 -6.37 -1.05 -15.15
CA MET A 51 -7.80 -0.86 -15.42
C MET A 51 -7.99 -0.12 -16.74
#